data_AF-A0A8J4X5D2-F1
#
_entry.id   AF-A0A8J4X5D2-F1
#
_cell.length_a   1.000
_cell.length_b   1.000
_cell.length_c   1.000
_cell.angle_alpha   90.00
_cell.angle_beta   90.00
_cell.angle_gamma   90.00
#
_symmetry.space_group_name_H-M   'P 1'
#
loop_
_entity.id
_entity.type
_entity.pdbx_description
1 polymer ?
#
loop_
_entity_poly.entity_id
_entity_poly.type
_entity_poly.pdbx_seq_one_letter_code
_entity_poly.pdbx_strand_id
1 'polypeptide(L)'
;MGSRELKKAGETDDRLFSVAAWREAPYFTEAERAALALAEAVTRLSDRSDPVPEEIWNEATLHYDEKALAALILWIATTNFFNRVNATIKQVAGDNPWKSR
;
A
#
# COMPACT_ATOMS: atom_id res chain seq x y z
N MET A 1 5.95 -6.96 -6.24
CA MET A 1 4.71 -7.46 -6.88
C MET A 1 3.87 -6.30 -7.38
N GLY A 2 3.49 -5.35 -6.50
CA GLY A 2 2.64 -4.20 -6.86
C GLY A 2 3.11 -3.37 -8.06
N SER A 3 4.41 -3.03 -8.17
CA SER A 3 4.94 -2.24 -9.29
C SER A 3 4.77 -2.89 -10.67
N ARG A 4 4.89 -4.23 -10.76
CA ARG A 4 4.69 -4.96 -12.02
C ARG A 4 3.22 -4.98 -12.43
N GLU A 5 2.30 -5.11 -11.47
CA GLU A 5 0.86 -5.10 -11.76
C GLU A 5 0.36 -3.69 -12.13
N LEU A 6 0.85 -2.65 -11.45
CA LEU A 6 0.57 -1.25 -11.81
C LEU A 6 1.05 -0.95 -13.24
N LYS A 7 2.23 -1.45 -13.62
CA LYS A 7 2.71 -1.33 -15.00
C LYS A 7 1.81 -2.00 -16.02
N LYS A 8 1.32 -3.21 -15.74
CA LYS A 8 0.36 -3.90 -16.61
C LYS A 8 -0.98 -3.17 -16.69
N ALA A 9 -1.38 -2.49 -15.62
CA ALA A 9 -2.58 -1.66 -15.56
C ALA A 9 -2.43 -0.29 -16.26
N GLY A 10 -1.26 0.01 -16.85
CA GLY A 10 -1.02 1.24 -17.61
C GLY A 10 -0.49 2.42 -16.80
N GLU A 11 -0.03 2.19 -15.56
CA GLU A 11 0.53 3.26 -14.74
C GLU A 11 1.87 3.80 -15.30
N THR A 12 2.00 5.12 -15.27
CA THR A 12 3.19 5.84 -15.77
C THR A 12 4.41 5.56 -14.88
N ASP A 13 5.61 5.67 -15.45
CA ASP A 13 6.84 5.56 -14.66
C ASP A 13 6.91 6.65 -13.59
N ASP A 14 6.61 7.90 -13.96
CA ASP A 14 6.65 9.04 -13.06
C ASP A 14 5.77 8.83 -11.82
N ARG A 15 4.52 8.41 -12.00
CA ARG A 15 3.62 8.12 -10.87
C ARG A 15 4.10 6.94 -10.05
N LEU A 16 4.52 5.86 -10.70
CA LEU A 16 4.98 4.65 -10.01
C LEU A 16 6.20 4.92 -9.13
N PHE A 17 7.19 5.65 -9.64
CA PHE A 17 8.39 5.99 -8.87
C PHE A 17 8.10 7.06 -7.80
N SER A 18 7.12 7.92 -8.04
CA SER A 18 6.71 8.96 -7.08
C SER A 18 5.98 8.44 -5.85
N VAL A 19 5.51 7.18 -5.83
CA VAL A 19 4.83 6.58 -4.65
C VAL A 19 5.73 6.64 -3.40
N ALA A 20 7.05 6.51 -3.56
CA ALA A 20 7.98 6.60 -2.42
C ALA A 20 8.06 8.00 -1.79
N ALA A 21 7.70 9.04 -2.55
CA ALA A 21 7.69 10.44 -2.13
C ALA A 21 6.28 11.04 -2.29
N TRP A 22 5.25 10.25 -1.99
CA TRP A 22 3.88 10.59 -2.34
C TRP A 22 3.35 11.87 -1.67
N ARG A 23 3.92 12.26 -0.51
CA ARG A 23 3.52 13.47 0.21
C ARG A 23 3.89 14.71 -0.59
N GLU A 24 5.05 14.71 -1.22
CA GLU A 24 5.60 15.81 -2.00
C GLU A 24 5.24 15.71 -3.50
N ALA A 25 4.80 14.54 -3.97
CA ALA A 25 4.51 14.30 -5.38
C ALA A 25 3.20 14.96 -5.85
N PRO A 26 3.20 15.70 -6.98
CA PRO A 26 2.02 16.42 -7.45
C PRO A 26 0.97 15.51 -8.12
N TYR A 27 1.23 14.21 -8.21
CA TYR A 27 0.44 13.31 -9.04
C TYR A 27 -0.78 12.69 -8.32
N PHE A 28 -0.81 12.69 -6.99
CA PHE A 28 -1.84 11.98 -6.23
C PHE A 28 -2.98 12.92 -5.82
N THR A 29 -4.21 12.49 -6.07
CA THR A 29 -5.45 13.10 -5.58
C THR A 29 -5.55 13.00 -4.05
N GLU A 30 -6.42 13.81 -3.44
CA GLU A 30 -6.66 13.76 -1.99
C GLU A 30 -7.11 12.36 -1.52
N ALA A 31 -7.97 11.69 -2.28
CA ALA A 31 -8.37 10.31 -2.00
C ALA A 31 -7.17 9.35 -1.99
N GLU A 32 -6.32 9.39 -3.02
CA GLU A 32 -5.10 8.56 -3.09
C GLU A 32 -4.14 8.87 -1.94
N ARG A 33 -4.00 10.15 -1.57
CA ARG A 33 -3.18 10.58 -0.42
C ARG A 33 -3.72 10.04 0.90
N ALA A 34 -5.03 10.06 1.10
CA ALA A 34 -5.68 9.47 2.27
C ALA A 34 -5.45 7.96 2.34
N ALA A 35 -5.57 7.25 1.20
CA ALA A 35 -5.28 5.82 1.13
C ALA A 35 -3.80 5.49 1.40
N LEU A 36 -2.86 6.29 0.88
CA LEU A 36 -1.43 6.13 1.15
C LEU A 36 -1.07 6.42 2.61
N ALA A 37 -1.70 7.44 3.21
CA ALA A 37 -1.55 7.73 4.63
C ALA A 37 -2.02 6.57 5.52
N LEU A 38 -3.20 6.01 5.22
CA LEU A 38 -3.73 4.86 5.92
C LEU A 38 -2.84 3.63 5.74
N ALA A 39 -2.36 3.37 4.51
CA ALA A 39 -1.45 2.28 4.22
C ALA A 39 -0.12 2.38 5.00
N GLU A 40 0.46 3.58 5.09
CA GLU A 40 1.68 3.82 5.87
C GLU A 40 1.45 3.58 7.38
N ALA A 41 0.34 4.11 7.91
CA ALA A 41 -0.04 3.98 9.32
C ALA A 41 -0.23 2.50 9.72
N VAL A 42 -1.06 1.77 8.97
CA VAL A 42 -1.35 0.35 9.21
C VAL A 42 -0.11 -0.53 9.03
N THR A 43 0.77 -0.22 8.07
CA THR A 43 2.00 -1.01 7.85
C THR A 43 2.94 -0.93 9.06
N ARG A 44 2.92 0.18 9.79
CA ARG A 44 3.75 0.46 10.97
C ARG A 44 3.01 0.22 12.29
N LEU A 45 2.00 -0.66 12.28
CA LEU A 45 1.18 -1.02 13.43
C LEU A 45 1.98 -1.34 14.70
N SER A 46 3.15 -1.96 14.56
CA SER A 46 4.00 -2.38 15.69
C SER A 46 4.95 -1.29 16.19
N ASP A 47 5.10 -0.18 15.47
CA ASP A 47 6.08 0.87 15.79
C ASP A 47 5.50 1.98 16.68
N ARG A 48 4.17 2.03 16.85
CA ARG A 48 3.45 3.17 17.43
C ARG A 48 2.46 2.72 18.50
N SER A 49 2.28 3.55 19.53
CA SER A 49 1.24 3.34 20.55
C SER A 49 -0.16 3.62 20.01
N ASP A 50 -0.27 4.61 19.11
CA ASP A 50 -1.47 4.89 18.31
C ASP A 50 -1.15 4.66 16.83
N PRO A 51 -1.39 3.45 16.30
CA PRO A 51 -0.93 3.07 14.97
C PRO A 51 -1.78 3.65 13.85
N VAL A 52 -3.05 3.99 14.10
CA VAL A 52 -3.95 4.64 13.14
C VAL A 52 -4.65 5.79 13.85
N PRO A 53 -4.02 6.98 13.90
CA PRO A 53 -4.61 8.16 14.51
C PRO A 53 -5.97 8.51 13.90
N GLU A 54 -6.84 9.10 14.73
CA GLU A 54 -8.19 9.46 14.33
C GLU A 54 -8.21 10.39 13.10
N GLU A 55 -7.25 11.31 12.97
CA GLU A 55 -7.15 12.17 11.79
C GLU A 55 -6.90 11.39 10.49
N ILE A 56 -6.08 10.32 10.53
CA ILE A 56 -5.84 9.48 9.34
C ILE A 56 -7.10 8.69 9.00
N TRP A 57 -7.79 8.17 10.01
CA TRP A 57 -9.04 7.45 9.80
C TRP A 57 -10.13 8.37 9.23
N ASN A 58 -10.35 9.52 9.87
CA ASN A 58 -11.37 10.49 9.48
C ASN A 58 -11.12 11.00 8.06
N GLU A 59 -9.87 11.34 7.70
CA GLU A 59 -9.54 11.74 6.33
C GLU A 59 -9.89 10.65 5.32
N ALA A 60 -9.57 9.38 5.58
CA ALA A 60 -9.95 8.29 4.68
C ALA A 60 -11.48 8.14 4.51
N THR A 61 -12.25 8.37 5.57
CA THR A 61 -13.73 8.30 5.52
C THR A 61 -14.37 9.43 4.70
N LEU A 62 -13.66 10.52 4.43
CA LEU A 62 -14.13 11.59 3.53
C LEU A 62 -14.14 11.14 2.06
N HIS A 63 -13.29 10.18 1.68
CA HIS A 63 -13.08 9.79 0.28
C HIS A 63 -13.62 8.40 -0.06
N TYR A 64 -13.80 7.53 0.94
CA TYR A 64 -14.15 6.13 0.74
C TYR A 64 -15.37 5.74 1.57
N ASP A 65 -16.33 5.07 0.93
CA ASP A 65 -17.44 4.44 1.63
C ASP A 65 -16.98 3.21 2.42
N GLU A 66 -17.87 2.63 3.23
CA GLU A 66 -17.57 1.48 4.08
C GLU A 66 -17.00 0.28 3.28
N LYS A 67 -17.54 0.01 2.09
CA LYS A 67 -17.08 -1.11 1.25
C LYS A 67 -15.70 -0.85 0.69
N ALA A 68 -15.44 0.37 0.22
CA ALA A 68 -14.15 0.79 -0.29
C ALA A 68 -13.09 0.81 0.81
N LEU A 69 -13.41 1.28 2.01
CA LEU A 69 -12.54 1.22 3.19
C LEU A 69 -12.21 -0.22 3.58
N ALA A 70 -13.22 -1.10 3.65
CA ALA A 70 -13.01 -2.51 3.96
C ALA A 70 -12.08 -3.17 2.92
N ALA A 71 -12.28 -2.89 1.64
CA ALA A 71 -11.41 -3.38 0.57
C ALA A 71 -9.98 -2.84 0.69
N LEU A 72 -9.82 -1.55 1.00
CA LEU A 72 -8.53 -0.90 1.19
C LEU A 72 -7.76 -1.53 2.37
N ILE A 73 -8.42 -1.68 3.52
CA ILE A 73 -7.84 -2.31 4.72
C ILE A 73 -7.43 -3.75 4.43
N LEU A 74 -8.30 -4.53 3.78
CA LEU A 74 -8.00 -5.91 3.42
C LEU A 74 -6.77 -5.99 2.52
N TRP A 75 -6.66 -5.10 1.54
CA TRP A 75 -5.51 -5.10 0.63
C TRP A 75 -4.22 -4.68 1.36
N ILE A 76 -4.26 -3.68 2.24
CA ILE A 76 -3.10 -3.32 3.07
C ILE A 76 -2.68 -4.50 3.96
N ALA A 77 -3.63 -5.17 4.61
CA ALA A 77 -3.37 -6.30 5.49
C ALA A 77 -2.78 -7.50 4.73
N THR A 78 -3.36 -7.87 3.59
CA THR A 78 -2.87 -8.97 2.74
C THR A 78 -1.48 -8.68 2.19
N THR A 79 -1.21 -7.44 1.75
CA THR A 79 0.15 -7.03 1.34
C THR A 79 1.14 -7.22 2.49
N ASN A 80 0.77 -6.74 3.68
CA ASN A 80 1.58 -6.83 4.89
C ASN A 80 1.86 -8.27 5.33
N PHE A 81 0.88 -9.17 5.16
CA PHE A 81 1.03 -10.59 5.39
C PHE A 81 2.08 -11.20 4.45
N PHE A 82 1.96 -10.98 3.13
CA PHE A 82 2.93 -11.51 2.17
C PHE A 82 4.33 -10.92 2.37
N ASN A 83 4.45 -9.64 2.72
CA ASN A 83 5.75 -9.03 3.03
C ASN A 83 6.43 -9.75 4.20
N ARG A 84 5.69 -10.10 5.26
CA ARG A 84 6.21 -10.84 6.42
C ARG A 84 6.62 -12.26 6.06
N VAL A 85 5.81 -12.98 5.30
CA VAL A 85 6.15 -14.34 4.83
C VAL A 85 7.38 -14.32 3.93
N ASN A 86 7.43 -13.43 2.95
CA ASN A 86 8.52 -13.39 1.97
C ASN A 86 9.85 -12.99 2.63
N ALA A 87 9.80 -12.11 3.64
CA ALA A 87 10.98 -11.71 4.39
C ALA A 87 11.59 -12.88 5.19
N THR A 88 10.78 -13.72 5.84
CA THR A 88 11.29 -14.82 6.68
C THR A 88 11.94 -15.93 5.84
N ILE A 89 11.46 -16.16 4.63
CA ILE A 89 12.04 -17.14 3.69
C ILE A 89 13.11 -16.55 2.76
N LYS A 90 13.44 -15.25 2.93
CA LYS A 90 14.41 -14.51 2.08
C LYS A 90 14.12 -14.65 0.58
N GLN A 91 12.84 -14.56 0.18
CA GLN A 91 12.45 -14.68 -1.22
C GLN A 91 13.15 -13.60 -2.07
N VAL A 92 13.84 -14.03 -3.13
CA VAL A 92 14.49 -13.12 -4.07
C VAL A 92 13.42 -12.40 -4.92
N ALA A 93 13.54 -11.07 -5.00
CA ALA A 93 12.60 -10.27 -5.76
C ALA A 93 12.63 -10.65 -7.25
N GLY A 94 11.45 -10.95 -7.81
CA GLY A 94 11.31 -11.32 -9.21
C GLY A 94 11.58 -12.79 -9.51
N ASP A 95 12.08 -13.54 -8.54
CA ASP A 95 12.18 -15.00 -8.62
C ASP A 95 10.81 -15.63 -8.34
N ASN A 96 10.43 -16.60 -9.18
CA ASN A 96 9.20 -17.37 -9.01
C ASN A 96 9.57 -18.84 -8.92
N PRO A 97 9.76 -19.38 -7.70
CA PRO A 97 10.19 -20.76 -7.52
C PRO A 97 9.18 -21.81 -8.03
N TRP A 98 7.95 -21.38 -8.36
CA TRP A 98 6.87 -22.22 -8.89
C TRP A 98 6.79 -22.23 -10.41
N LYS A 99 7.52 -21.34 -11.11
CA LYS A 99 7.62 -21.35 -12.58
C LYS A 99 8.82 -22.15 -13.09
N SER A 100 9.69 -22.60 -12.20
CA SER A 100 10.91 -23.37 -12.50
C SER A 100 10.75 -24.88 -12.29
N ARG A 101 9.52 -25.41 -12.31
CA ARG A 101 9.20 -26.84 -12.33
C ARG A 101 8.27 -27.18 -13.48
#